data_AF-A0A9Q4FX21-F1
#
_entry.id   AF-A0A9Q4FX21-F1
#
_cell.length_a   1.000
_cell.length_b   1.000
_cell.length_c   1.000
_cell.angle_alpha   90.00
_cell.angle_beta   90.00
_cell.angle_gamma   90.00
#
_symmetry.space_group_name_H-M   'P 1'
#
loop_
_entity.id
_entity.type
_entity.pdbx_description
1 polymer ?
#
loop_
_entity_poly.entity_id
_entity_poly.type
_entity_poly.pdbx_seq_one_letter_code
_entity_poly.pdbx_strand_id
1 'polypeptide(L)'
;MKNKKRVILGAIPLVLLLLAGVIWMNNGFGDWSERNREEIEENVKRYVARYKLDPDKVEIITIGNPRKYPTGEEEFRVYFRYYGDPYFAMDLKGNPDTLFFSDSKEYITTAVFNELYLQARYEELAPVMDYLSSLGIEDPLRPEGEEIQYFRTNVGINSQINEEIREAYKSGDNFEDLKDYIETNLDKLTRLNTNIRIVGKKEGIDDAKAFEIEEELKRLLPKTKYYHVEIGVEDLSTGENEGLFKTLTMREER
;
A
#
# COMPACT_ATOMS: atom_id res chain seq x y z
N MET A 1 -8.57 -38.61 44.73
CA MET A 1 -7.61 -39.53 44.06
C MET A 1 -7.88 -39.54 42.56
N LYS A 2 -6.83 -39.22 41.77
CA LYS A 2 -6.50 -39.74 40.42
C LYS A 2 -7.43 -39.43 39.21
N ASN A 3 -7.08 -38.37 38.50
CA ASN A 3 -6.52 -38.33 37.14
C ASN A 3 -6.94 -39.34 36.04
N LYS A 4 -7.28 -38.74 34.87
CA LYS A 4 -7.06 -39.13 33.44
C LYS A 4 -8.06 -40.16 32.86
N LYS A 5 -8.61 -40.01 31.65
CA LYS A 5 -7.93 -39.65 30.38
C LYS A 5 -8.82 -38.88 29.38
N ARG A 6 -8.10 -38.12 28.55
CA ARG A 6 -8.48 -37.32 27.37
C ARG A 6 -9.10 -38.17 26.25
N VAL A 7 -10.04 -37.58 25.51
CA VAL A 7 -10.16 -37.76 24.06
C VAL A 7 -10.11 -36.38 23.44
N ILE A 8 -8.98 -36.08 22.81
CA ILE A 8 -8.82 -35.00 21.86
C ILE A 8 -9.34 -35.57 20.54
N LEU A 9 -10.45 -35.05 20.04
CA LEU A 9 -10.84 -35.26 18.65
C LEU A 9 -10.92 -33.86 18.03
N GLY A 10 -9.99 -33.61 17.11
CA GLY A 10 -9.88 -32.35 16.39
C GLY A 10 -11.16 -32.06 15.61
N ALA A 11 -11.68 -30.86 15.80
CA ALA A 11 -12.63 -30.24 14.90
C ALA A 11 -11.91 -29.04 14.28
N ILE A 12 -11.79 -29.13 12.97
CA ILE A 12 -11.15 -28.24 12.01
C ILE A 12 -11.66 -26.80 12.19
N PRO A 13 -10.81 -25.75 12.10
CA PRO A 13 -11.27 -24.37 12.19
C PRO A 13 -12.15 -24.04 10.99
N LEU A 14 -13.41 -23.77 11.25
CA LEU A 14 -14.40 -23.31 10.29
C LEU A 14 -14.12 -21.82 9.97
N VAL A 15 -13.11 -21.54 9.14
CA VAL A 15 -12.69 -20.18 8.73
C VAL A 15 -13.14 -19.83 7.30
N LEU A 16 -13.98 -20.65 6.65
CA LEU A 16 -14.33 -20.47 5.23
C LEU A 16 -15.71 -19.84 4.93
N LEU A 17 -16.34 -19.14 5.87
CA LEU A 17 -17.71 -18.59 5.67
C LEU A 17 -17.91 -17.11 6.01
N LEU A 18 -16.84 -16.31 6.06
CA LEU A 18 -16.96 -14.85 6.24
C LEU A 18 -16.52 -14.01 5.02
N LEU A 19 -16.11 -14.64 3.91
CA LEU A 19 -15.73 -13.93 2.68
C LEU A 19 -16.91 -13.58 1.74
N ALA A 20 -18.15 -13.97 2.06
CA ALA A 20 -19.33 -13.69 1.23
C ALA A 20 -20.21 -12.53 1.76
N GLY A 21 -19.73 -11.74 2.72
CA GLY A 21 -20.60 -11.00 3.63
C GLY A 21 -20.24 -9.55 3.92
N VAL A 22 -19.64 -8.80 2.99
CA VAL A 22 -19.67 -7.32 3.05
C VAL A 22 -19.94 -6.76 1.66
N ILE A 23 -21.18 -6.91 1.22
CA ILE A 23 -21.75 -6.06 0.17
C ILE A 23 -21.88 -4.67 0.78
N TRP A 24 -20.87 -3.82 0.60
CA TRP A 24 -21.01 -2.39 0.83
C TRP A 24 -21.44 -1.74 -0.48
N MET A 25 -22.72 -1.35 -0.51
CA MET A 25 -23.31 -0.49 -1.52
C MET A 25 -22.55 0.85 -1.54
N ASN A 26 -21.83 1.15 -2.62
CA ASN A 26 -21.53 2.55 -2.96
C ASN A 26 -21.28 2.72 -4.48
N ASN A 27 -22.32 3.21 -5.17
CA ASN A 27 -22.30 4.10 -6.34
C ASN A 27 -21.22 3.88 -7.41
N GLY A 28 -21.48 2.95 -8.33
CA GLY A 28 -20.74 2.82 -9.60
C GLY A 28 -20.69 1.41 -10.20
N PHE A 29 -21.07 0.38 -9.44
CA PHE A 29 -21.05 -1.02 -9.85
C PHE A 29 -22.17 -1.31 -10.86
N GLY A 30 -21.79 -1.73 -12.07
CA GLY A 30 -22.74 -2.07 -13.13
C GLY A 30 -22.91 -3.57 -13.25
N ASP A 31 -23.98 -4.00 -13.93
CA ASP A 31 -24.28 -5.41 -14.19
C ASP A 31 -23.08 -6.19 -14.76
N TRP A 32 -22.16 -5.53 -15.47
CA TRP A 32 -20.94 -6.17 -15.96
C TRP A 32 -19.99 -6.58 -14.83
N SER A 33 -19.68 -5.68 -13.90
CA SER A 33 -18.74 -5.94 -12.80
C SER A 33 -19.19 -7.10 -11.91
N GLU A 34 -20.49 -7.16 -11.60
CA GLU A 34 -21.03 -8.20 -10.74
C GLU A 34 -21.13 -9.55 -11.45
N ARG A 35 -21.49 -9.57 -12.75
CA ARG A 35 -21.53 -10.81 -13.54
C ARG A 35 -20.17 -11.47 -13.73
N ASN A 36 -19.09 -10.69 -13.69
CA ASN A 36 -17.72 -11.19 -13.91
C ASN A 36 -16.90 -11.25 -12.61
N ARG A 37 -17.50 -10.95 -11.44
CA ARG A 37 -16.79 -10.80 -10.16
C ARG A 37 -15.92 -12.01 -9.81
N GLU A 38 -16.52 -13.20 -9.82
CA GLU A 38 -15.84 -14.45 -9.43
C GLU A 38 -14.61 -14.72 -10.32
N GLU A 39 -14.77 -14.61 -11.63
CA GLU A 39 -13.68 -14.83 -12.58
C GLU A 39 -12.59 -13.75 -12.47
N ILE A 40 -12.98 -12.49 -12.23
CA ILE A 40 -12.04 -11.40 -11.97
C ILE A 40 -11.23 -11.67 -10.69
N GLU A 41 -11.89 -12.07 -9.60
CA GLU A 41 -11.24 -12.42 -8.33
C GLU A 41 -10.22 -13.55 -8.52
N GLU A 42 -10.59 -14.63 -9.21
CA GLU A 42 -9.66 -15.72 -9.54
C GLU A 42 -8.48 -15.23 -10.41
N ASN A 43 -8.75 -14.35 -11.38
CA ASN A 43 -7.70 -13.77 -12.21
C ASN A 43 -6.73 -12.89 -11.42
N VAL A 44 -7.20 -12.13 -10.42
CA VAL A 44 -6.32 -11.32 -9.57
C VAL A 44 -5.47 -12.25 -8.69
N LYS A 45 -6.06 -13.29 -8.11
CA LYS A 45 -5.30 -14.30 -7.35
C LYS A 45 -4.23 -14.97 -8.20
N ARG A 46 -4.56 -15.37 -9.44
CA ARG A 46 -3.59 -15.88 -10.41
C ARG A 46 -2.52 -14.85 -10.74
N TYR A 47 -2.90 -13.59 -10.93
CA TYR A 47 -1.97 -12.49 -11.18
C TYR A 47 -0.95 -12.38 -10.05
N VAL A 48 -1.40 -12.30 -8.79
CA VAL A 48 -0.57 -12.19 -7.58
C VAL A 48 0.33 -13.41 -7.38
N ALA A 49 -0.20 -14.62 -7.58
CA ALA A 49 0.56 -15.86 -7.43
C ALA A 49 1.76 -15.96 -8.40
N ARG A 50 1.69 -15.35 -9.61
CA ARG A 50 2.83 -15.28 -10.55
C ARG A 50 4.03 -14.53 -9.96
N TYR A 51 3.81 -13.70 -8.96
CA TYR A 51 4.83 -12.95 -8.24
C TYR A 51 5.24 -13.63 -6.92
N LYS A 52 4.91 -14.92 -6.74
CA LYS A 52 5.23 -15.71 -5.53
C LYS A 52 4.64 -15.14 -4.23
N LEU A 53 3.63 -14.30 -4.34
CA LEU A 53 2.84 -13.80 -3.22
C LEU A 53 1.70 -14.77 -2.92
N ASP A 54 1.23 -14.79 -1.67
CA ASP A 54 0.15 -15.67 -1.23
C ASP A 54 -1.21 -15.16 -1.76
N PRO A 55 -1.86 -15.84 -2.72
CA PRO A 55 -3.13 -15.38 -3.28
C PRO A 55 -4.28 -15.31 -2.26
N ASP A 56 -4.19 -16.01 -1.13
CA ASP A 56 -5.21 -15.97 -0.08
C ASP A 56 -5.16 -14.69 0.76
N LYS A 57 -4.12 -13.86 0.57
CA LYS A 57 -3.98 -12.55 1.23
C LYS A 57 -4.56 -11.38 0.43
N VAL A 58 -5.20 -11.67 -0.71
CA VAL A 58 -5.80 -10.66 -1.58
C VAL A 58 -7.24 -10.38 -1.18
N GLU A 59 -7.57 -9.10 -1.04
CA GLU A 59 -8.94 -8.59 -0.91
C GLU A 59 -9.24 -7.64 -2.08
N ILE A 60 -10.29 -7.93 -2.85
CA ILE A 60 -10.79 -7.01 -3.88
C ILE A 60 -11.71 -5.98 -3.22
N ILE A 61 -11.35 -4.71 -3.33
CA ILE A 61 -12.12 -3.60 -2.77
C ILE A 61 -13.15 -3.10 -3.78
N THR A 62 -12.72 -2.88 -5.03
CA THR A 62 -13.58 -2.31 -6.08
C THR A 62 -13.29 -2.95 -7.43
N ILE A 63 -14.33 -3.34 -8.16
CA ILE A 63 -14.27 -3.68 -9.58
C ILE A 63 -15.03 -2.59 -10.35
N GLY A 64 -14.30 -1.80 -11.12
CA GLY A 64 -14.88 -0.79 -12.00
C GLY A 64 -15.48 -1.42 -13.26
N ASN A 65 -16.53 -0.79 -13.79
CA ASN A 65 -17.04 -1.16 -15.11
C ASN A 65 -16.01 -0.81 -16.20
N PRO A 66 -16.11 -1.47 -17.37
CA PRO A 66 -15.27 -1.15 -18.52
C PRO A 66 -15.48 0.30 -18.95
N ARG A 67 -14.37 0.95 -19.31
CA ARG A 67 -14.35 2.30 -19.86
C ARG A 67 -13.75 2.25 -21.25
N LYS A 68 -14.52 2.74 -22.22
CA LYS A 68 -14.05 2.92 -23.60
C LYS A 68 -13.33 4.26 -23.76
N TYR A 69 -12.10 4.20 -24.25
CA TYR A 69 -11.29 5.36 -24.60
C TYR A 69 -11.59 5.85 -26.02
N PRO A 70 -11.31 7.14 -26.31
CA PRO A 70 -11.42 7.68 -27.67
C PRO A 70 -10.59 6.92 -28.72
N THR A 71 -9.53 6.22 -28.29
CA THR A 71 -8.67 5.36 -29.14
C THR A 71 -9.37 4.07 -29.58
N GLY A 72 -10.54 3.76 -29.01
CA GLY A 72 -11.27 2.52 -29.24
C GLY A 72 -10.90 1.39 -28.28
N GLU A 73 -9.84 1.56 -27.49
CA GLU A 73 -9.45 0.64 -26.42
C GLU A 73 -10.47 0.66 -25.28
N GLU A 74 -10.66 -0.49 -24.64
CA GLU A 74 -11.55 -0.63 -23.50
C GLU A 74 -10.78 -1.30 -22.36
N GLU A 75 -10.85 -0.73 -21.16
CA GLU A 75 -10.23 -1.31 -19.96
C GLU A 75 -11.22 -1.27 -18.80
N PHE A 76 -11.20 -2.29 -17.95
CA PHE A 76 -11.79 -2.23 -16.62
C PHE A 76 -10.69 -2.12 -15.56
N ARG A 77 -11.04 -1.66 -14.36
CA ARG A 77 -10.08 -1.50 -13.26
C ARG A 77 -10.48 -2.32 -12.05
N VAL A 78 -9.49 -2.87 -11.36
CA VAL A 78 -9.68 -3.58 -10.11
C VAL A 78 -8.76 -2.98 -9.06
N TYR A 79 -9.34 -2.42 -8.01
CA TYR A 79 -8.62 -1.97 -6.84
C TYR A 79 -8.60 -3.10 -5.82
N PHE A 80 -7.42 -3.53 -5.39
CA PHE A 80 -7.24 -4.59 -4.40
C PHE A 80 -6.20 -4.22 -3.34
N ARG A 81 -6.30 -4.90 -2.19
CA ARG A 81 -5.32 -4.86 -1.11
C ARG A 81 -4.71 -6.24 -0.92
N TYR A 82 -3.42 -6.27 -0.59
CA TYR A 82 -2.69 -7.46 -0.23
C TYR A 82 -2.26 -7.35 1.23
N TYR A 83 -2.76 -8.22 2.09
CA TYR A 83 -2.49 -8.26 3.55
C TYR A 83 -1.41 -9.29 3.93
N GLY A 84 -0.53 -9.64 2.99
CA GLY A 84 0.68 -10.39 3.32
C GLY A 84 1.79 -9.43 3.74
N ASP A 85 3.00 -9.96 3.90
CA ASP A 85 4.19 -9.17 4.16
C ASP A 85 5.06 -9.08 2.88
N PRO A 86 5.25 -7.89 2.29
CA PRO A 86 4.74 -6.60 2.75
C PRO A 86 3.28 -6.32 2.35
N TYR A 87 2.58 -5.49 3.12
CA TYR A 87 1.26 -4.96 2.76
C TYR A 87 1.36 -3.97 1.60
N PHE A 88 0.45 -4.06 0.63
CA PHE A 88 0.30 -3.01 -0.39
C PHE A 88 -1.13 -2.96 -0.95
N ALA A 89 -1.45 -1.85 -1.62
CA ALA A 89 -2.70 -1.68 -2.36
C ALA A 89 -2.40 -1.28 -3.81
N MET A 90 -3.26 -1.71 -4.75
CA MET A 90 -2.98 -1.54 -6.18
C MET A 90 -4.26 -1.45 -7.02
N ASP A 91 -4.18 -0.64 -8.07
CA ASP A 91 -5.11 -0.64 -9.19
C ASP A 91 -4.55 -1.46 -10.36
N LEU A 92 -5.24 -2.54 -10.72
CA LEU A 92 -4.98 -3.32 -11.92
C LEU A 92 -5.88 -2.89 -13.06
N LYS A 93 -5.33 -2.92 -14.28
CA LYS A 93 -6.07 -2.68 -15.52
C LYS A 93 -6.23 -3.99 -16.26
N GLY A 94 -7.46 -4.30 -16.64
CA GLY A 94 -7.79 -5.52 -17.37
C GLY A 94 -8.54 -5.25 -18.67
N ASN A 95 -8.43 -6.20 -19.60
CA ASN A 95 -9.21 -6.20 -20.83
C ASN A 95 -10.60 -6.80 -20.56
N PRO A 96 -11.71 -6.10 -20.85
CA PRO A 96 -13.04 -6.54 -20.47
C PRO A 96 -13.57 -7.76 -21.24
N ASP A 97 -13.02 -8.06 -22.42
CA ASP A 97 -13.43 -9.21 -23.23
C ASP A 97 -12.80 -10.52 -22.75
N THR A 98 -11.58 -10.42 -22.21
CA THR A 98 -10.76 -11.58 -21.85
C THR A 98 -10.52 -11.70 -20.34
N LEU A 99 -10.85 -10.66 -19.59
CA LEU A 99 -10.59 -10.50 -18.15
C LEU A 99 -9.11 -10.60 -17.74
N PHE A 100 -8.19 -10.66 -18.72
CA PHE A 100 -6.76 -10.66 -18.46
C PHE A 100 -6.27 -9.26 -18.10
N PHE A 101 -5.39 -9.21 -17.10
CA PHE A 101 -4.68 -8.00 -16.72
C PHE A 101 -3.50 -7.77 -17.63
N SER A 102 -3.41 -6.56 -18.20
CA SER A 102 -2.28 -6.19 -19.03
C SER A 102 -1.05 -5.99 -18.14
N ASP A 103 -0.12 -6.95 -18.23
CA ASP A 103 1.19 -6.90 -17.57
C ASP A 103 1.99 -5.71 -18.13
N SER A 104 1.94 -4.58 -17.43
CA SER A 104 3.21 -3.98 -17.08
C SER A 104 3.71 -4.81 -15.90
N LYS A 105 4.67 -5.71 -16.15
CA LYS A 105 5.27 -6.60 -15.14
C LYS A 105 5.89 -5.86 -13.94
N GLU A 106 5.88 -4.55 -13.98
CA GLU A 106 6.65 -3.67 -13.11
C GLU A 106 5.84 -3.18 -11.92
N TYR A 107 4.51 -3.06 -12.04
CA TYR A 107 3.73 -2.37 -11.01
C TYR A 107 3.78 -3.08 -9.66
N ILE A 108 3.53 -4.39 -9.60
CA ILE A 108 3.50 -5.11 -8.31
C ILE A 108 4.90 -5.28 -7.73
N THR A 109 5.92 -5.51 -8.55
CA THR A 109 7.31 -5.54 -8.10
C THR A 109 7.74 -4.18 -7.55
N THR A 110 7.37 -3.07 -8.20
CA THR A 110 7.61 -1.72 -7.68
C THR A 110 6.86 -1.46 -6.38
N ALA A 111 5.60 -1.90 -6.27
CA ALA A 111 4.82 -1.76 -5.04
C ALA A 111 5.48 -2.50 -3.87
N VAL A 112 5.86 -3.76 -4.07
CA VAL A 112 6.60 -4.55 -3.09
C VAL A 112 7.93 -3.90 -2.74
N PHE A 113 8.72 -3.48 -3.73
CA PHE A 113 10.01 -2.82 -3.51
C PHE A 113 9.87 -1.56 -2.65
N ASN A 114 8.87 -0.73 -2.92
CA ASN A 114 8.64 0.49 -2.16
C ASN A 114 8.33 0.19 -0.69
N GLU A 115 7.59 -0.88 -0.40
CA GLU A 115 7.26 -1.28 0.96
C GLU A 115 8.46 -1.87 1.69
N LEU A 116 9.19 -2.79 1.05
CA LEU A 116 10.44 -3.34 1.59
C LEU A 116 11.47 -2.23 1.87
N TYR A 117 11.53 -1.21 1.01
CA TYR A 117 12.41 -0.05 1.21
C TYR A 117 12.01 0.78 2.44
N LEU A 118 10.71 0.91 2.72
CA LEU A 118 10.25 1.59 3.94
C LEU A 118 10.52 0.73 5.18
N GLN A 119 10.31 -0.59 5.11
CA GLN A 119 10.62 -1.54 6.20
C GLN A 119 12.11 -1.53 6.56
N ALA A 120 13.01 -1.54 5.56
CA ALA A 120 14.45 -1.41 5.79
C ALA A 120 14.85 -0.08 6.48
N ARG A 121 13.94 0.89 6.50
CA ARG A 121 14.08 2.20 7.15
C ARG A 121 13.21 2.32 8.40
N TYR A 122 12.71 1.22 8.95
CA TYR A 122 11.80 1.27 10.10
C TYR A 122 12.39 2.09 11.27
N GLU A 123 13.63 1.79 11.69
CA GLU A 123 14.27 2.44 12.84
C GLU A 123 14.40 3.96 12.70
N GLU A 124 14.62 4.47 11.49
CA GLU A 124 14.72 5.91 11.25
C GLU A 124 13.34 6.59 11.14
N LEU A 125 12.29 5.84 10.78
CA LEU A 125 10.93 6.35 10.59
C LEU A 125 10.08 6.21 11.86
N ALA A 126 10.40 5.26 12.73
CA ALA A 126 9.67 4.94 13.95
C ALA A 126 9.38 6.16 14.84
N PRO A 127 10.32 7.11 15.09
CA PRO A 127 10.02 8.29 15.91
C PRO A 127 8.87 9.15 15.37
N VAL A 128 8.73 9.23 14.05
CA VAL A 128 7.63 9.98 13.41
C VAL A 128 6.33 9.20 13.52
N MET A 129 6.35 7.89 13.30
CA MET A 129 5.15 7.04 13.43
C MET A 129 4.61 7.07 14.87
N ASP A 130 5.50 6.98 15.86
CA ASP A 130 5.16 7.07 17.27
C ASP A 130 4.57 8.44 17.62
N TYR A 131 5.16 9.51 17.10
CA TYR A 131 4.66 10.87 17.30
C TYR A 131 3.24 11.02 16.73
N LEU A 132 3.01 10.65 15.47
CA LEU A 132 1.70 10.75 14.83
C LEU A 132 0.65 9.89 15.53
N SER A 133 1.02 8.67 15.91
CA SER A 133 0.18 7.75 16.69
C SER A 133 -0.18 8.34 18.07
N SER A 134 0.77 8.98 18.76
CA SER A 134 0.54 9.63 20.06
C SER A 134 -0.46 10.79 19.98
N LEU A 135 -0.57 11.41 18.82
CA LEU A 135 -1.59 12.41 18.54
C LEU A 135 -2.94 11.79 18.20
N GLY A 136 -3.07 10.47 18.09
CA GLY A 136 -4.30 9.82 17.62
C GLY A 136 -4.61 10.16 16.16
N ILE A 137 -3.58 10.32 15.33
CA ILE A 137 -3.73 10.42 13.88
C ILE A 137 -3.79 9.00 13.33
N GLU A 138 -4.75 8.72 12.44
CA GLU A 138 -4.94 7.41 11.82
C GLU A 138 -4.27 7.38 10.43
N ASP A 139 -3.72 6.25 9.97
CA ASP A 139 -3.37 6.05 8.55
C ASP A 139 -4.63 5.59 7.80
N PRO A 140 -5.24 6.42 6.94
CA PRO A 140 -6.47 6.04 6.25
C PRO A 140 -6.26 5.03 5.11
N LEU A 141 -5.00 4.72 4.78
CA LEU A 141 -4.60 3.96 3.60
C LEU A 141 -3.98 2.60 3.97
N ARG A 142 -3.78 2.30 5.26
CA ARG A 142 -3.25 1.03 5.77
C ARG A 142 -4.13 0.47 6.88
N PRO A 143 -4.19 -0.86 7.03
CA PRO A 143 -4.81 -1.47 8.20
C PRO A 143 -3.99 -1.18 9.46
N GLU A 144 -4.67 -1.20 10.61
CA GLU A 144 -4.01 -1.11 11.91
C GLU A 144 -3.07 -2.31 12.12
N GLY A 145 -1.89 -2.04 12.67
CA GLY A 145 -0.91 -3.09 13.03
C GLY A 145 0.15 -3.39 11.97
N GLU A 146 0.10 -2.79 10.78
CA GLU A 146 1.22 -2.86 9.82
C GLU A 146 2.46 -2.16 10.38
N GLU A 147 3.63 -2.74 10.12
CA GLU A 147 4.93 -2.26 10.60
C GLU A 147 5.22 -0.82 10.17
N ILE A 148 4.92 -0.51 8.90
CA ILE A 148 5.07 0.84 8.36
C ILE A 148 3.69 1.48 8.27
N GLN A 149 3.49 2.58 9.00
CA GLN A 149 2.29 3.42 8.97
C GLN A 149 2.62 4.81 8.42
N TYR A 150 1.62 5.50 7.88
CA TYR A 150 1.63 6.88 7.36
C TYR A 150 2.51 7.12 6.11
N PHE A 151 3.62 6.40 5.97
CA PHE A 151 4.62 6.61 4.93
C PHE A 151 4.26 5.92 3.62
N ARG A 152 4.46 6.61 2.50
CA ARG A 152 4.38 6.07 1.13
C ARG A 152 5.58 6.57 0.32
N THR A 153 6.02 5.80 -0.65
CA THR A 153 7.16 6.17 -1.49
C THR A 153 7.05 5.62 -2.91
N ASN A 154 7.84 6.19 -3.81
CA ASN A 154 7.90 5.84 -5.23
C ASN A 154 9.35 5.66 -5.73
N VAL A 155 10.27 5.20 -4.86
CA VAL A 155 11.69 4.99 -5.22
C VAL A 155 11.83 4.05 -6.43
N GLY A 156 11.05 2.97 -6.47
CA GLY A 156 11.13 1.96 -7.54
C GLY A 156 10.70 2.43 -8.94
N ILE A 157 10.23 3.69 -9.09
CA ILE A 157 9.86 4.28 -10.39
C ILE A 157 11.04 5.02 -11.03
N ASN A 158 12.13 5.28 -10.29
CA ASN A 158 13.34 5.88 -10.87
C ASN A 158 13.91 4.95 -11.95
N SER A 159 14.12 5.46 -13.18
CA SER A 159 14.52 4.64 -14.33
C SER A 159 15.84 3.89 -14.12
N GLN A 160 16.77 4.43 -13.33
CA GLN A 160 18.03 3.76 -13.00
C GLN A 160 17.81 2.57 -12.06
N ILE A 161 16.91 2.73 -11.09
CA ILE A 161 16.60 1.68 -10.10
C ILE A 161 15.67 0.63 -10.73
N ASN A 162 14.75 1.05 -11.61
CA ASN A 162 13.79 0.15 -12.25
C ASN A 162 14.50 -0.96 -13.02
N GLU A 163 15.58 -0.68 -13.79
CA GLU A 163 16.30 -1.77 -14.48
C GLU A 163 17.03 -2.71 -13.50
N GLU A 164 17.63 -2.19 -12.43
CA GLU A 164 18.28 -3.02 -11.40
C GLU A 164 17.25 -3.89 -10.64
N ILE A 165 16.09 -3.34 -10.30
CA ILE A 165 14.96 -4.07 -9.71
C ILE A 165 14.44 -5.14 -10.69
N ARG A 166 14.34 -4.81 -11.98
CA ARG A 166 13.92 -5.76 -13.03
C ARG A 166 14.90 -6.92 -13.12
N GLU A 167 16.20 -6.66 -13.10
CA GLU A 167 17.21 -7.72 -13.14
C GLU A 167 17.14 -8.62 -11.90
N ALA A 168 17.04 -8.02 -10.71
CA ALA A 168 16.86 -8.77 -9.45
C ALA A 168 15.58 -9.62 -9.45
N TYR A 169 14.52 -9.18 -10.13
CA TYR A 169 13.27 -9.93 -10.22
C TYR A 169 13.26 -10.98 -11.35
N LYS A 170 14.01 -10.75 -12.44
CA LYS A 170 14.09 -11.63 -13.62
C LYS A 170 14.85 -12.94 -13.34
N SER A 171 15.76 -12.98 -12.36
CA SER A 171 16.47 -14.20 -11.96
C SER A 171 15.57 -15.23 -11.29
N GLY A 172 14.35 -14.86 -10.89
CA GLY A 172 13.41 -15.78 -10.28
C GLY A 172 13.78 -16.15 -8.85
N ASP A 173 14.58 -15.35 -8.16
CA ASP A 173 14.97 -15.51 -6.76
C ASP A 173 14.20 -14.44 -5.95
N ASN A 174 13.07 -14.84 -5.35
CA ASN A 174 12.75 -14.71 -3.92
C ASN A 174 12.80 -13.26 -3.38
N PHE A 175 11.77 -12.84 -2.63
CA PHE A 175 11.71 -11.49 -2.03
C PHE A 175 12.95 -11.13 -1.20
N GLU A 176 13.66 -12.13 -0.69
CA GLU A 176 14.93 -11.99 0.00
C GLU A 176 16.00 -11.30 -0.85
N ASP A 177 16.07 -11.54 -2.17
CA ASP A 177 17.05 -10.87 -3.04
C ASP A 177 16.76 -9.36 -3.19
N LEU A 178 15.48 -8.98 -3.19
CA LEU A 178 15.08 -7.57 -3.17
C LEU A 178 15.44 -6.93 -1.83
N LYS A 179 15.23 -7.64 -0.71
CA LYS A 179 15.62 -7.16 0.62
C LYS A 179 17.13 -6.96 0.70
N ASP A 180 17.91 -7.97 0.32
CA ASP A 180 19.38 -7.93 0.30
C ASP A 180 19.88 -6.77 -0.59
N TYR A 181 19.28 -6.58 -1.77
CA TYR A 181 19.60 -5.46 -2.65
C TYR A 181 19.31 -4.12 -1.97
N ILE A 182 18.15 -3.97 -1.33
CA ILE A 182 17.74 -2.73 -0.63
C ILE A 182 18.72 -2.43 0.50
N GLU A 183 19.01 -3.40 1.37
CA GLU A 183 19.92 -3.24 2.50
C GLU A 183 21.34 -2.88 2.03
N THR A 184 21.84 -3.58 1.01
CA THR A 184 23.18 -3.33 0.44
C THR A 184 23.29 -1.95 -0.21
N ASN A 185 22.19 -1.42 -0.76
CA ASN A 185 22.17 -0.17 -1.53
C ASN A 185 21.44 0.98 -0.82
N LEU A 186 21.17 0.88 0.49
CA LEU A 186 20.28 1.80 1.20
C LEU A 186 20.71 3.27 1.07
N ASP A 187 22.02 3.56 1.15
CA ASP A 187 22.58 4.89 0.97
C ASP A 187 22.33 5.46 -0.44
N LYS A 188 22.50 4.63 -1.47
CA LYS A 188 22.23 5.00 -2.87
C LYS A 188 20.75 5.29 -3.05
N LEU A 189 19.89 4.39 -2.57
CA LEU A 189 18.44 4.50 -2.69
C LEU A 189 17.91 5.75 -1.97
N THR A 190 18.42 6.04 -0.77
CA THR A 190 18.02 7.21 0.01
C THR A 190 18.39 8.53 -0.66
N ARG A 191 19.48 8.60 -1.43
CA ARG A 191 19.82 9.79 -2.23
C ARG A 191 18.90 10.01 -3.43
N LEU A 192 18.33 8.92 -3.95
CA LEU A 192 17.37 8.91 -5.05
C LEU A 192 15.92 9.10 -4.57
N ASN A 193 15.71 9.01 -3.25
CA ASN A 193 14.43 9.19 -2.61
C ASN A 193 14.02 10.66 -2.60
N THR A 194 13.25 11.06 -3.62
CA THR A 194 12.78 12.44 -3.75
C THR A 194 11.36 12.65 -3.23
N ASN A 195 10.59 11.58 -3.00
CA ASN A 195 9.13 11.67 -2.86
C ASN A 195 8.60 10.69 -1.79
N ILE A 196 8.91 10.93 -0.51
CA ILE A 196 8.14 10.30 0.57
C ILE A 196 6.89 11.13 0.84
N ARG A 197 5.74 10.47 0.90
CA ARG A 197 4.49 11.06 1.35
C ARG A 197 4.15 10.56 2.75
N ILE A 198 3.66 11.45 3.60
CA ILE A 198 3.12 11.15 4.93
C ILE A 198 1.64 11.49 4.88
N VAL A 199 0.79 10.49 5.08
CA VAL A 199 -0.67 10.66 5.04
C VAL A 199 -1.26 10.27 6.38
N GLY A 200 -2.08 11.15 6.96
CA GLY A 200 -2.77 10.89 8.21
C GLY A 200 -4.14 11.56 8.26
N LYS A 201 -5.10 10.92 8.93
CA LYS A 201 -6.45 11.44 9.11
C LYS A 201 -6.68 11.78 10.57
N LYS A 202 -7.13 13.01 10.84
CA LYS A 202 -7.58 13.46 12.17
C LYS A 202 -8.40 14.73 12.08
N GLU A 203 -9.55 14.75 12.74
CA GLU A 203 -10.42 15.93 12.85
C GLU A 203 -9.89 16.96 13.85
N GLY A 204 -10.24 18.23 13.65
CA GLY A 204 -9.98 19.31 14.62
C GLY A 204 -8.51 19.72 14.69
N ILE A 205 -7.75 19.61 13.60
CA ILE A 205 -6.41 20.18 13.49
C ILE A 205 -6.54 21.62 13.01
N ASP A 206 -6.44 22.57 13.94
CA ASP A 206 -6.36 23.99 13.63
C ASP A 206 -4.95 24.41 13.16
N ASP A 207 -4.80 25.65 12.71
CA ASP A 207 -3.53 26.20 12.21
C ASP A 207 -2.40 26.12 13.26
N ALA A 208 -2.72 26.34 14.53
CA ALA A 208 -1.74 26.30 15.61
C ALA A 208 -1.22 24.87 15.78
N LYS A 209 -2.13 23.88 15.76
CA LYS A 209 -1.77 22.47 15.87
C LYS A 209 -1.04 21.97 14.63
N ALA A 210 -1.46 22.40 13.44
CA ALA A 210 -0.78 22.10 12.19
C ALA A 210 0.68 22.62 12.20
N PHE A 211 0.89 23.82 12.74
CA PHE A 211 2.23 24.39 12.91
C PHE A 211 3.09 23.60 13.91
N GLU A 212 2.52 23.20 15.05
CA GLU A 212 3.22 22.34 16.03
C GLU A 212 3.65 20.99 15.39
N ILE A 213 2.76 20.37 14.62
CA ILE A 213 3.05 19.12 13.91
C ILE A 213 4.14 19.35 12.88
N GLU A 214 4.08 20.44 12.10
CA GLU A 214 5.11 20.77 11.11
C GLU A 214 6.51 20.88 11.74
N GLU A 215 6.64 21.63 12.83
CA GLU A 215 7.94 21.85 13.48
C GLU A 215 8.50 20.57 14.10
N GLU A 216 7.64 19.75 14.70
CA GLU A 216 8.05 18.48 15.27
C GLU A 216 8.45 17.47 14.18
N LEU A 217 7.70 17.41 13.07
CA LEU A 217 8.06 16.59 11.92
C LEU A 217 9.43 17.01 11.33
N LYS A 218 9.72 18.31 11.21
CA LYS A 218 11.06 18.78 10.78
C LYS A 218 12.18 18.39 11.74
N ARG A 219 11.87 18.12 13.01
CA ARG A 219 12.85 17.68 14.01
C ARG A 219 13.08 16.17 13.95
N LEU A 220 12.03 15.41 13.73
CA LEU A 220 12.04 13.94 13.79
C LEU A 220 12.39 13.29 12.44
N LEU A 221 12.00 13.89 11.32
CA LEU A 221 12.16 13.29 10.01
C LEU A 221 13.65 13.12 9.64
N PRO A 222 14.05 11.94 9.14
CA PRO A 222 15.38 11.73 8.60
C PRO A 222 15.69 12.75 7.50
N LYS A 223 16.96 13.17 7.40
CA LYS A 223 17.41 14.12 6.38
C LYS A 223 17.26 13.50 4.99
N THR A 224 16.18 13.85 4.30
CA THR A 224 15.96 13.58 2.87
C THR A 224 15.49 14.87 2.19
N LYS A 225 15.54 14.93 0.86
CA LYS A 225 15.32 16.20 0.16
C LYS A 225 13.91 16.76 0.39
N TYR A 226 12.88 15.93 0.30
CA TYR A 226 11.49 16.38 0.37
C TYR A 226 10.57 15.32 0.99
N TYR A 227 9.67 15.77 1.87
CA TYR A 227 8.50 15.02 2.34
C TYR A 227 7.24 15.77 1.94
N HIS A 228 6.27 15.08 1.35
CA HIS A 228 4.93 15.61 1.14
C HIS A 228 4.04 15.18 2.29
N VAL A 229 3.58 16.12 3.10
CA VAL A 229 2.80 15.83 4.32
C VAL A 229 1.36 16.27 4.10
N GLU A 230 0.43 15.35 4.37
CA GLU A 230 -1.01 15.54 4.30
C GLU A 230 -1.64 14.91 5.56
N ILE A 231 -1.84 15.72 6.59
CA ILE A 231 -2.38 15.29 7.88
C ILE A 231 -3.60 16.15 8.18
N GLY A 232 -4.78 15.54 8.25
CA GLY A 232 -6.02 16.28 8.48
C GLY A 232 -7.24 15.58 7.90
N VAL A 233 -8.35 16.29 7.84
CA VAL A 233 -9.56 15.82 7.14
C VAL A 233 -9.79 16.67 5.90
N GLU A 234 -10.03 15.99 4.79
CA GLU A 234 -10.59 16.60 3.59
C GLU A 234 -12.11 16.69 3.77
N ASP A 235 -12.64 17.91 3.86
CA ASP A 235 -14.07 18.14 3.81
C ASP A 235 -14.54 18.10 2.35
N LEU A 236 -15.08 16.94 1.96
CA LEU A 236 -15.59 16.69 0.62
C LEU A 236 -16.78 17.59 0.22
N SER A 237 -17.44 18.23 1.18
CA SER A 237 -18.61 19.08 0.92
C SER A 237 -18.24 20.52 0.59
N THR A 238 -17.15 21.01 1.17
CA THR A 238 -16.63 22.37 0.97
C THR A 238 -15.41 22.41 0.05
N GLY A 239 -14.71 21.29 -0.10
CA GLY A 239 -13.40 21.21 -0.73
C GLY A 239 -12.28 21.82 0.13
N GLU A 240 -12.56 22.16 1.38
CA GLU A 240 -11.58 22.66 2.33
C GLU A 240 -10.82 21.50 2.98
N ASN A 241 -9.53 21.72 3.20
CA ASN A 241 -8.65 20.78 3.86
C ASN A 241 -8.29 21.35 5.24
N GLU A 242 -8.80 20.75 6.30
CA GLU A 242 -8.45 21.15 7.68
C GLU A 242 -7.24 20.32 8.14
N GLY A 243 -6.08 20.96 8.30
CA GLY A 243 -4.85 20.31 8.79
C GLY A 243 -3.55 20.76 8.12
N LEU A 244 -2.51 19.91 8.18
CA LEU A 244 -1.18 20.15 7.62
C LEU A 244 -1.06 19.57 6.21
N PHE A 245 -0.98 20.44 5.20
CA PHE A 245 -0.84 20.07 3.79
C PHE A 245 0.35 20.81 3.16
N LYS A 246 1.55 20.22 3.27
CA LYS A 246 2.79 20.94 2.92
C LYS A 246 3.91 20.02 2.45
N THR A 247 4.76 20.55 1.59
CA THR A 247 6.07 19.94 1.30
C THR A 247 7.11 20.43 2.30
N LEU A 248 7.67 19.52 3.09
CA LEU A 248 8.77 19.80 4.01
C LEU A 248 10.10 19.51 3.31
N THR A 249 11.00 20.50 3.31
CA THR A 249 12.36 20.36 2.78
C THR A 249 13.32 20.19 3.95
N MET A 250 14.03 19.06 4.05
CA MET A 250 15.06 18.86 5.06
C MET A 250 16.41 19.23 4.45
N ARG A 251 17.06 20.29 4.94
CA ARG A 251 18.39 20.67 4.45
C ARG A 251 19.46 19.82 5.12
N GLU A 252 20.38 19.28 4.31
CA GLU A 252 21.71 18.94 4.83
C GLU A 252 22.39 20.28 5.17
N GLU A 253 22.65 20.52 6.46
CA GLU A 253 23.64 21.52 6.86
C GLU A 253 24.97 21.11 6.22
N ARG A 254 25.48 21.97 5.33
CA ARG A 254 26.76 21.82 4.65
C ARG A 254 27.90 22.30 5.53
#